data_AF-A0A8S3XV91-F1
#
_entry.id   AF-A0A8S3XV91-F1
#
_cell.length_a   1.000
_cell.length_b   1.000
_cell.length_c   1.000
_cell.angle_alpha   90.00
_cell.angle_beta   90.00
_cell.angle_gamma   90.00
#
_symmetry.space_group_name_H-M   'P 1'
#
loop_
_entity.id
_entity.type
_entity.pdbx_description
1 polymer ?
#
loop_
_entity_poly.entity_id
_entity_poly.type
_entity_poly.pdbx_seq_one_letter_code
_entity_poly.pdbx_strand_id
1 'polypeptide(L)'
;MCANYEGFFKKFHESIDNCMDDVTKNNFTNLETNSKRVLYLCSLPAIKSYDLRGDIEKSETGGEFPVKKDLEKARKLKDEGNKAVQKGDWAKALQLYSQSMLFVPRKETEELSILYANRSAALNHLEQYEETLSDIKRCLSLGYPRHLRYKVYERKARTLLVLKRNQEAITAFQNTISALDEAEGLNKEKRQKMRTDAKLMLEILNKGLTLAGNPKDPEPLKKTPPKPKLPGKNNAQYPAASEAIQIDFDEKKGRYATATRDIQAGETLLIEKPFSGVLLGEYSKTHCQNCFIKCSIPLPCPNCPNVVFCSEKCSDTAQKTYHNYECQILPLLWKSGCSVTCHIALRMITQNRKEYFNEISANIDDKPTGVYKTNDYRNIYHLVAHEDERTKQDFLHRSQMAVSW
;
A
#
# COMPACT_ATOMS: atom_id res chain seq x y z
N MET A 1 -20.98 6.61 5.54
CA MET A 1 -21.75 6.78 6.78
C MET A 1 -21.28 5.72 7.76
N CYS A 2 -20.56 6.13 8.80
CA CYS A 2 -20.59 5.59 10.16
C CYS A 2 -20.09 6.74 11.04
N ALA A 3 -21.01 7.67 11.31
CA ALA A 3 -20.84 8.59 12.42
C ALA A 3 -21.14 7.79 13.70
N ASN A 4 -20.27 7.91 14.71
CA ASN A 4 -20.46 7.49 16.12
C ASN A 4 -19.83 6.18 16.62
N TYR A 5 -18.75 5.67 16.01
CA TYR A 5 -17.83 4.80 16.77
C TYR A 5 -16.59 5.59 17.17
N GLU A 6 -16.55 6.06 18.43
CA GLU A 6 -15.40 6.79 19.00
C GLU A 6 -14.18 5.90 19.24
N GLY A 7 -14.30 4.59 18.96
CA GLY A 7 -13.29 3.59 19.26
C GLY A 7 -13.31 3.11 20.71
N PHE A 8 -12.59 2.03 20.99
CA PHE A 8 -12.54 1.45 22.34
C PHE A 8 -11.48 2.09 23.24
N PHE A 9 -10.57 2.89 22.69
CA PHE A 9 -9.46 3.45 23.46
C PHE A 9 -9.95 4.42 24.54
N LYS A 10 -10.99 5.21 24.26
CA LYS A 10 -11.60 6.11 25.26
C LYS A 10 -12.16 5.32 26.45
N LYS A 11 -12.89 4.23 26.17
CA LYS A 11 -13.41 3.32 27.21
C LYS A 11 -12.26 2.66 28.01
N PHE A 12 -11.20 2.25 27.33
CA PHE A 12 -9.99 1.73 27.99
C PHE A 12 -9.38 2.77 28.93
N HIS A 13 -9.16 4.01 28.44
CA HIS A 13 -8.63 5.13 29.23
C HIS A 13 -9.47 5.38 30.49
N GLU A 14 -10.79 5.52 30.33
CA GLU A 14 -11.73 5.77 31.42
C GLU A 14 -11.74 4.60 32.43
N SER A 15 -11.72 3.36 31.95
CA SER A 15 -11.70 2.18 32.82
C SER A 15 -10.43 2.10 33.65
N ILE A 16 -9.26 2.38 33.06
CA ILE A 16 -8.00 2.35 33.80
C ILE A 16 -7.92 3.53 34.77
N ASP A 17 -8.32 4.73 34.34
CA ASP A 17 -8.28 5.92 35.21
C ASP A 17 -9.19 5.79 36.44
N ASN A 18 -10.37 5.18 36.28
CA ASN A 18 -11.31 4.91 37.38
C ASN A 18 -10.80 3.85 38.37
N CYS A 19 -9.87 2.99 37.95
CA CYS A 19 -9.24 1.99 38.82
C CYS A 19 -7.99 2.51 39.53
N MET A 20 -7.46 3.68 39.16
CA MET A 20 -6.27 4.27 39.75
C MET A 20 -6.66 5.19 40.90
N ASP A 21 -6.28 4.81 42.13
CA ASP A 21 -6.40 5.69 43.29
C ASP A 21 -5.39 6.86 43.25
N ASP A 22 -5.56 7.83 44.14
CA ASP A 22 -4.71 9.02 44.20
C ASP A 22 -3.23 8.67 44.45
N VAL A 23 -2.96 7.60 45.19
CA VAL A 23 -1.59 7.11 45.44
C VAL A 23 -0.95 6.61 44.15
N THR A 24 -1.67 5.80 43.38
CA THR A 24 -1.24 5.25 42.09
C THR A 24 -1.04 6.37 41.07
N LYS A 25 -1.97 7.33 41.00
CA LYS A 25 -1.84 8.53 40.15
C LYS A 25 -0.61 9.34 40.54
N ASN A 26 -0.41 9.63 41.82
CA ASN A 26 0.76 10.38 42.29
C ASN A 26 2.07 9.66 41.97
N ASN A 27 2.16 8.36 42.23
CA ASN A 27 3.32 7.53 41.89
C ASN A 27 3.65 7.60 40.39
N PHE A 28 2.64 7.46 39.52
CA PHE A 28 2.82 7.60 38.07
C PHE A 28 3.39 8.97 37.69
N THR A 29 2.85 10.05 38.28
CA THR A 29 3.24 11.42 37.90
C THR A 29 4.65 11.81 38.32
N ASN A 30 5.21 11.11 39.30
CA ASN A 30 6.59 11.32 39.76
C ASN A 30 7.62 10.51 38.94
N LEU A 31 7.18 9.74 37.94
CA LEU A 31 8.09 9.01 37.06
C LEU A 31 8.71 9.96 36.04
N GLU A 32 10.04 9.98 36.00
CA GLU A 32 10.82 10.92 35.19
C GLU A 32 10.97 10.50 33.73
N THR A 33 10.82 9.21 33.40
CA THR A 33 11.07 8.70 32.05
C THR A 33 9.86 7.97 31.46
N ASN A 34 9.69 8.07 30.15
CA ASN A 34 8.62 7.37 29.43
C ASN A 34 8.70 5.84 29.61
N SER A 35 9.90 5.28 29.67
CA SER A 35 10.11 3.84 29.95
C SER A 35 9.58 3.44 31.33
N LYS A 36 9.91 4.23 32.38
CA LYS A 36 9.38 4.00 33.74
C LYS A 36 7.85 4.10 33.77
N ARG A 37 7.27 5.11 33.09
CA ARG A 37 5.80 5.30 32.99
C ARG A 37 5.10 4.09 32.37
N VAL A 38 5.62 3.59 31.25
CA VAL A 38 5.08 2.39 30.57
C VAL A 38 5.20 1.16 31.45
N LEU A 39 6.38 0.89 32.04
CA LEU A 39 6.59 -0.26 32.93
C LEU A 39 5.67 -0.23 34.16
N TYR A 40 5.47 0.95 34.75
CA TYR A 40 4.57 1.13 35.87
C TYR A 40 3.14 0.78 35.49
N LEU A 41 2.63 1.30 34.37
CA LEU A 41 1.30 0.97 33.87
C LEU A 41 1.16 -0.53 33.56
N CYS A 42 2.12 -1.15 32.88
CA CYS A 42 2.13 -2.60 32.65
C CYS A 42 2.11 -3.43 33.93
N SER A 43 2.56 -2.87 35.07
CA SER A 43 2.53 -3.57 36.36
C SER A 43 1.14 -3.60 37.00
N LEU A 44 0.25 -2.66 36.64
CA LEU A 44 -1.06 -2.48 37.26
C LEU A 44 -2.00 -3.67 36.98
N PRO A 45 -2.67 -4.23 38.01
CA PRO A 45 -3.63 -5.32 37.82
C PRO A 45 -4.73 -4.97 36.83
N ALA A 46 -5.26 -3.75 36.88
CA ALA A 46 -6.33 -3.27 36.00
C ALA A 46 -5.96 -3.31 34.51
N ILE A 47 -4.69 -3.08 34.17
CA ILE A 47 -4.21 -3.19 32.78
C ILE A 47 -4.04 -4.66 32.39
N LYS A 48 -3.46 -5.48 33.26
CA LYS A 48 -3.25 -6.92 33.01
C LYS A 48 -4.56 -7.69 32.84
N SER A 49 -5.63 -7.27 33.52
CA SER A 49 -6.94 -7.91 33.47
C SER A 49 -7.90 -7.31 32.45
N TYR A 50 -7.54 -6.22 31.77
CA TYR A 50 -8.44 -5.58 30.81
C TYR A 50 -8.62 -6.46 29.56
N ASP A 51 -9.85 -6.91 29.32
CA ASP A 51 -10.18 -7.76 28.18
C ASP A 51 -10.64 -6.94 26.97
N LEU A 52 -9.78 -6.85 25.96
CA LEU A 52 -10.07 -6.15 24.70
C LEU A 52 -10.98 -6.95 23.75
N ARG A 53 -11.25 -8.25 23.98
CA ARG A 53 -11.97 -9.10 23.01
C ARG A 53 -13.35 -8.55 22.67
N GLY A 54 -14.14 -8.18 23.68
CA GLY A 54 -15.48 -7.62 23.47
C GLY A 54 -15.47 -6.25 22.77
N ASP A 55 -14.41 -5.47 22.95
CA ASP A 55 -14.23 -4.18 22.28
C ASP A 55 -13.80 -4.37 20.81
N ILE A 56 -12.97 -5.37 20.54
CA ILE A 56 -12.56 -5.78 19.19
C ILE A 56 -13.77 -6.30 18.39
N GLU A 57 -14.61 -7.14 18.98
CA GLU A 57 -15.84 -7.65 18.34
C GLU A 57 -16.79 -6.53 17.91
N LYS A 58 -16.95 -5.51 18.77
CA LYS A 58 -17.81 -4.35 18.53
C LYS A 58 -17.26 -3.37 17.50
N SER A 59 -15.98 -3.43 17.16
CA SER A 59 -15.35 -2.55 16.17
C SER A 59 -15.78 -2.85 14.72
N GLU A 60 -16.93 -3.48 14.47
CA GLU A 60 -17.47 -3.75 13.12
C GLU A 60 -16.48 -4.42 12.16
N THR A 61 -15.56 -5.24 12.66
CA THR A 61 -14.73 -6.14 11.84
C THR A 61 -15.52 -7.38 11.39
N GLY A 62 -16.79 -7.47 11.76
CA GLY A 62 -17.61 -8.67 11.60
C GLY A 62 -17.35 -9.72 12.70
N GLY A 63 -16.73 -9.32 13.82
CA GLY A 63 -16.41 -10.20 14.94
C GLY A 63 -15.09 -10.97 14.83
N GLU A 64 -14.44 -10.96 13.65
CA GLU A 64 -13.17 -11.65 13.45
C GLU A 64 -11.99 -10.68 13.39
N PHE A 65 -11.05 -10.87 14.31
CA PHE A 65 -9.75 -10.23 14.26
C PHE A 65 -8.61 -11.27 14.35
N PRO A 66 -7.63 -11.22 13.43
CA PRO A 66 -7.53 -10.26 12.34
C PRO A 66 -8.53 -10.56 11.20
N VAL A 67 -8.88 -9.54 10.42
CA VAL A 67 -9.81 -9.70 9.28
C VAL A 67 -9.17 -10.59 8.22
N LYS A 68 -9.76 -11.76 7.98
CA LYS A 68 -9.25 -12.76 7.04
C LYS A 68 -9.81 -12.59 5.63
N LYS A 69 -9.08 -13.16 4.69
CA LYS A 69 -9.52 -13.36 3.31
C LYS A 69 -10.60 -14.46 3.28
N ASP A 70 -11.65 -14.24 2.50
CA ASP A 70 -12.86 -15.07 2.44
C ASP A 70 -13.12 -15.47 0.97
N LEU A 71 -12.91 -16.75 0.68
CA LEU A 71 -13.04 -17.27 -0.68
C LEU A 71 -14.48 -17.25 -1.19
N GLU A 72 -15.48 -17.49 -0.33
CA GLU A 72 -16.88 -17.50 -0.74
C GLU A 72 -17.37 -16.08 -1.06
N LYS A 73 -16.95 -15.10 -0.25
CA LYS A 73 -17.16 -13.69 -0.56
C LYS A 73 -16.48 -13.28 -1.87
N ALA A 74 -15.26 -13.76 -2.12
CA ALA A 74 -14.57 -13.52 -3.39
C ALA A 74 -15.36 -14.08 -4.58
N ARG A 75 -15.85 -15.32 -4.48
CA ARG A 75 -16.64 -16.00 -5.53
C ARG A 75 -17.96 -15.25 -5.80
N LYS A 76 -18.67 -14.83 -4.75
CA LYS A 76 -19.90 -14.05 -4.91
C LYS A 76 -19.66 -12.74 -5.68
N LEU A 77 -18.62 -11.99 -5.33
CA LEU A 77 -18.25 -10.75 -6.03
C LEU A 77 -17.82 -11.01 -7.49
N LYS A 78 -17.12 -12.12 -7.74
CA LYS A 78 -16.78 -12.56 -9.11
C LYS A 78 -18.04 -12.80 -9.93
N ASP A 79 -19.03 -13.50 -9.36
CA ASP A 79 -20.28 -13.82 -10.06
C ASP A 79 -21.12 -12.57 -10.33
N GLU A 80 -21.14 -11.62 -9.40
CA GLU A 80 -21.72 -10.29 -9.64
C GLU A 80 -20.97 -9.56 -10.77
N GLY A 81 -19.64 -9.66 -10.82
CA GLY A 81 -18.83 -9.12 -11.92
C GLY A 81 -19.17 -9.77 -13.27
N ASN A 82 -19.37 -11.08 -13.30
CA ASN A 82 -19.78 -11.82 -14.48
C ASN A 82 -21.18 -11.36 -14.96
N LYS A 83 -22.11 -11.11 -14.03
CA LYS A 83 -23.44 -10.54 -14.36
C LYS A 83 -23.32 -9.12 -14.92
N ALA A 84 -22.41 -8.30 -14.41
CA ALA A 84 -22.15 -6.97 -14.96
C ALA A 84 -21.61 -7.04 -16.40
N VAL A 85 -20.69 -7.98 -16.69
CA VAL A 85 -20.22 -8.28 -18.06
C VAL A 85 -21.37 -8.67 -18.97
N GLN A 86 -22.28 -9.55 -18.53
CA GLN A 86 -23.45 -9.95 -19.34
C GLN A 86 -24.36 -8.76 -19.69
N LYS A 87 -24.39 -7.73 -18.84
CA LYS A 87 -25.13 -6.48 -19.07
C LYS A 87 -24.34 -5.45 -19.88
N GLY A 88 -23.09 -5.72 -20.23
CA GLY A 88 -22.20 -4.76 -20.90
C GLY A 88 -21.64 -3.66 -19.98
N ASP A 89 -21.83 -3.76 -18.66
CA ASP A 89 -21.30 -2.79 -17.70
C ASP A 89 -19.87 -3.17 -17.28
N TRP A 90 -18.92 -2.81 -18.14
CA TRP A 90 -17.50 -3.11 -17.97
C TRP A 90 -16.88 -2.37 -16.79
N ALA A 91 -17.32 -1.15 -16.50
CA ALA A 91 -16.83 -0.36 -15.36
C ALA A 91 -17.21 -1.01 -14.04
N LYS A 92 -18.47 -1.47 -13.91
CA LYS A 92 -18.92 -2.21 -12.73
C LYS A 92 -18.24 -3.57 -12.61
N ALA A 93 -18.06 -4.27 -13.73
CA ALA A 93 -17.32 -5.54 -13.73
C ALA A 93 -15.88 -5.36 -13.23
N LEU A 94 -15.16 -4.33 -13.70
CA LEU A 94 -13.82 -3.99 -13.23
C LEU A 94 -13.79 -3.74 -11.72
N GLN A 95 -14.75 -2.97 -11.19
CA GLN A 95 -14.87 -2.71 -9.76
C GLN A 95 -15.09 -4.02 -8.97
N LEU A 96 -16.03 -4.86 -9.40
CA LEU A 96 -16.41 -6.09 -8.72
C LEU A 96 -15.28 -7.13 -8.74
N TYR A 97 -14.58 -7.31 -9.87
CA TYR A 97 -13.41 -8.18 -9.91
C TYR A 97 -12.29 -7.66 -9.00
N SER A 98 -12.04 -6.34 -8.97
CA SER A 98 -11.04 -5.75 -8.09
C SER A 98 -11.39 -5.93 -6.61
N GLN A 99 -12.66 -5.82 -6.24
CA GLN A 99 -13.14 -6.10 -4.88
C GLN A 99 -13.04 -7.58 -4.54
N SER A 100 -13.41 -8.48 -5.47
CA SER A 100 -13.29 -9.93 -5.29
C SER A 100 -11.86 -10.34 -4.93
N MET A 101 -10.87 -9.80 -5.66
CA MET A 101 -9.44 -10.08 -5.43
C MET A 101 -8.94 -9.71 -4.03
N LEU A 102 -9.56 -8.75 -3.33
CA LEU A 102 -9.21 -8.42 -1.93
C LEU A 102 -9.42 -9.62 -1.02
N PHE A 103 -10.42 -10.46 -1.29
CA PHE A 103 -10.82 -11.56 -0.43
C PHE A 103 -10.24 -12.92 -0.84
N VAL A 104 -9.54 -13.02 -1.98
CA VAL A 104 -8.93 -14.29 -2.42
C VAL A 104 -7.75 -14.67 -1.51
N PRO A 105 -7.79 -15.82 -0.80
CA PRO A 105 -6.66 -16.33 -0.03
C PRO A 105 -5.43 -16.59 -0.90
N ARG A 106 -4.23 -16.36 -0.36
CA ARG A 106 -2.95 -16.50 -1.11
C ARG A 106 -2.77 -17.85 -1.81
N LYS A 107 -3.28 -18.93 -1.22
CA LYS A 107 -3.18 -20.29 -1.73
C LYS A 107 -4.08 -20.56 -2.95
N GLU A 108 -5.13 -19.76 -3.14
CA GLU A 108 -6.12 -19.93 -4.21
C GLU A 108 -5.64 -19.27 -5.51
N THR A 109 -4.47 -19.71 -6.01
CA THR A 109 -3.81 -19.10 -7.17
C THR A 109 -4.62 -19.25 -8.46
N GLU A 110 -5.33 -20.36 -8.62
CA GLU A 110 -6.21 -20.57 -9.77
C GLU A 110 -7.36 -19.55 -9.79
N GLU A 111 -8.08 -19.39 -8.69
CA GLU A 111 -9.16 -18.41 -8.56
C GLU A 111 -8.66 -16.98 -8.82
N LEU A 112 -7.50 -16.62 -8.25
CA LEU A 112 -6.87 -15.32 -8.49
C LEU A 112 -6.47 -15.14 -9.97
N SER A 113 -5.95 -16.19 -10.62
CA SER A 113 -5.61 -16.15 -12.05
C SER A 113 -6.84 -15.94 -12.92
N ILE A 114 -7.98 -16.55 -12.59
CA ILE A 114 -9.25 -16.37 -13.28
C ILE A 114 -9.74 -14.94 -13.13
N LEU A 115 -9.64 -14.36 -11.93
CA LEU A 115 -10.01 -12.96 -11.69
C LEU A 115 -9.15 -11.98 -12.50
N TYR A 116 -7.84 -12.18 -12.58
CA TYR A 116 -6.99 -11.37 -13.47
C TYR A 116 -7.38 -11.54 -14.95
N ALA A 117 -7.70 -12.75 -15.39
CA ALA A 117 -8.18 -12.99 -16.75
C ALA A 117 -9.53 -12.32 -17.02
N ASN A 118 -10.46 -12.30 -16.07
CA ASN A 118 -11.74 -11.62 -16.21
C ASN A 118 -11.59 -10.10 -16.16
N ARG A 119 -10.75 -9.59 -15.25
CA ARG A 119 -10.46 -8.16 -15.11
C ARG A 119 -9.76 -7.60 -16.34
N SER A 120 -8.81 -8.32 -16.94
CA SER A 120 -8.19 -7.92 -18.20
C SER A 120 -9.19 -7.83 -19.36
N ALA A 121 -10.30 -8.58 -19.33
CA ALA A 121 -11.39 -8.45 -20.30
C ALA A 121 -12.09 -7.10 -20.15
N ALA A 122 -12.51 -6.77 -18.92
CA ALA A 122 -13.15 -5.49 -18.62
C ALA A 122 -12.22 -4.31 -18.94
N LEU A 123 -10.93 -4.40 -18.59
CA LEU A 123 -9.92 -3.38 -18.92
C LEU A 123 -9.78 -3.17 -20.42
N ASN A 124 -9.82 -4.24 -21.21
CA ASN A 124 -9.68 -4.16 -22.66
C ASN A 124 -10.87 -3.47 -23.31
N HIS A 125 -12.09 -3.75 -22.83
CA HIS A 125 -13.30 -3.04 -23.24
C HIS A 125 -13.34 -1.56 -22.80
N LEU A 126 -12.60 -1.21 -21.75
CA LEU A 126 -12.42 0.17 -21.25
C LEU A 126 -11.16 0.85 -21.82
N GLU A 127 -10.54 0.25 -22.84
CA GLU A 127 -9.35 0.76 -23.55
C GLU A 127 -8.13 1.02 -22.64
N GLN A 128 -8.08 0.36 -21.47
CA GLN A 128 -6.94 0.37 -20.56
C GLN A 128 -5.93 -0.70 -20.98
N TYR A 129 -5.30 -0.51 -22.15
CA TYR A 129 -4.53 -1.56 -22.83
C TYR A 129 -3.27 -2.03 -22.10
N GLU A 130 -2.50 -1.12 -21.50
CA GLU A 130 -1.29 -1.49 -20.73
C GLU A 130 -1.66 -2.27 -19.46
N GLU A 131 -2.75 -1.88 -18.81
CA GLU A 131 -3.32 -2.58 -17.66
C GLU A 131 -3.85 -3.97 -18.05
N THR A 132 -4.51 -4.10 -19.22
CA THR A 132 -4.91 -5.39 -19.79
C THR A 132 -3.72 -6.33 -19.94
N LEU A 133 -2.62 -5.86 -20.54
CA LEU A 133 -1.41 -6.67 -20.72
C LEU A 133 -0.78 -7.07 -19.37
N SER A 134 -0.79 -6.15 -18.40
CA SER A 134 -0.29 -6.42 -17.06
C SER A 134 -1.10 -7.51 -16.35
N ASP A 135 -2.42 -7.46 -16.41
CA ASP A 135 -3.28 -8.49 -15.82
C ASP A 135 -3.17 -9.85 -16.54
N ILE A 136 -3.00 -9.86 -17.86
CA ILE A 136 -2.74 -11.11 -18.61
C ILE A 136 -1.40 -11.74 -18.18
N LYS A 137 -0.36 -10.92 -18.00
CA LYS A 137 0.93 -11.40 -17.49
C LYS A 137 0.76 -12.02 -16.10
N ARG A 138 0.01 -11.39 -15.21
CA ARG A 138 -0.28 -11.89 -13.85
C ARG A 138 -1.04 -13.20 -13.88
N CYS A 139 -2.12 -13.30 -14.65
CA CYS A 139 -2.91 -14.54 -14.69
C CYS A 139 -2.06 -15.73 -15.16
N LEU A 140 -1.27 -15.53 -16.23
CA LEU A 140 -0.39 -16.58 -16.76
C LEU A 140 0.69 -16.99 -15.72
N SER A 141 1.26 -16.03 -14.99
CA SER A 141 2.25 -16.32 -13.94
C SER A 141 1.68 -17.09 -12.75
N LEU A 142 0.37 -17.01 -12.52
CA LEU A 142 -0.34 -17.68 -11.43
C LEU A 142 -0.89 -19.06 -11.83
N GLY A 143 -0.56 -19.56 -13.02
CA GLY A 143 -0.98 -20.88 -13.48
C GLY A 143 -2.38 -20.91 -14.09
N TYR A 144 -2.81 -19.83 -14.78
CA TYR A 144 -4.12 -19.79 -15.46
C TYR A 144 -4.42 -21.09 -16.24
N PRO A 145 -5.63 -21.68 -16.08
CA PRO A 145 -5.95 -23.01 -16.61
C PRO A 145 -5.63 -23.15 -18.10
N ARG A 146 -4.88 -24.20 -18.45
CA ARG A 146 -4.33 -24.39 -19.80
C ARG A 146 -5.42 -24.36 -20.87
N HIS A 147 -6.53 -25.05 -20.60
CA HIS A 147 -7.67 -25.12 -21.50
C HIS A 147 -8.41 -23.79 -21.73
N LEU A 148 -8.11 -22.74 -20.96
CA LEU A 148 -8.65 -21.39 -21.14
C LEU A 148 -7.63 -20.39 -21.70
N ARG A 149 -6.35 -20.75 -21.80
CA ARG A 149 -5.25 -19.82 -22.16
C ARG A 149 -5.44 -19.14 -23.51
N TYR A 150 -6.09 -19.81 -24.47
CA TYR A 150 -6.39 -19.22 -25.77
C TYR A 150 -7.14 -17.87 -25.66
N LYS A 151 -8.01 -17.71 -24.64
CA LYS A 151 -8.78 -16.47 -24.41
C LYS A 151 -7.88 -15.28 -24.08
N VAL A 152 -6.91 -15.49 -23.19
CA VAL A 152 -6.02 -14.40 -22.75
C VAL A 152 -4.91 -14.12 -23.76
N TYR A 153 -4.42 -15.14 -24.48
CA TYR A 153 -3.44 -14.92 -25.56
C TYR A 153 -4.03 -14.18 -26.75
N GLU A 154 -5.26 -14.53 -27.16
CA GLU A 154 -5.94 -13.81 -28.24
C GLU A 154 -6.14 -12.33 -27.85
N ARG A 155 -6.67 -12.08 -26.64
CA ARG A 155 -6.83 -10.72 -26.12
C ARG A 155 -5.51 -9.96 -26.07
N LYS A 156 -4.43 -10.61 -25.62
CA LYS A 156 -3.08 -10.03 -25.60
C LYS A 156 -2.65 -9.62 -27.00
N ALA A 157 -2.79 -10.51 -27.98
CA ALA A 157 -2.38 -10.26 -29.36
C ALA A 157 -3.15 -9.07 -29.96
N ARG A 158 -4.48 -9.05 -29.81
CA ARG A 158 -5.33 -7.94 -30.28
C ARG A 158 -5.01 -6.62 -29.58
N THR A 159 -4.74 -6.65 -28.28
CA THR A 159 -4.33 -5.46 -27.51
C THR A 159 -3.02 -4.88 -28.03
N LEU A 160 -2.04 -5.74 -28.32
CA LEU A 160 -0.73 -5.31 -28.82
C LEU A 160 -0.82 -4.70 -30.22
N LEU A 161 -1.76 -5.15 -31.06
CA LEU A 161 -2.03 -4.49 -32.35
C LEU A 161 -2.49 -3.03 -32.17
N VAL A 162 -3.39 -2.79 -31.21
CA VAL A 162 -3.88 -1.42 -30.93
C VAL A 162 -2.73 -0.53 -30.44
N LEU A 163 -1.82 -1.09 -29.64
CA LEU A 163 -0.60 -0.41 -29.17
C LEU A 163 0.51 -0.33 -30.23
N LYS A 164 0.31 -0.88 -31.43
CA LYS A 164 1.33 -0.97 -32.50
C LYS A 164 2.61 -1.70 -32.08
N ARG A 165 2.51 -2.62 -31.12
CA ARG A 165 3.60 -3.49 -30.63
C ARG A 165 3.59 -4.80 -31.41
N ASN A 166 3.97 -4.70 -32.68
CA ASN A 166 3.80 -5.75 -33.69
C ASN A 166 4.67 -6.98 -33.40
N GLN A 167 5.89 -6.81 -32.90
CA GLN A 167 6.78 -7.94 -32.62
C GLN A 167 6.24 -8.78 -31.46
N GLU A 168 5.74 -8.13 -30.41
CA GLU A 168 5.06 -8.81 -29.32
C GLU A 168 3.72 -9.43 -29.76
N ALA A 169 2.97 -8.77 -30.64
CA ALA A 169 1.71 -9.27 -31.17
C ALA A 169 1.88 -10.60 -31.92
N ILE A 170 2.95 -10.73 -32.72
CA ILE A 170 3.31 -11.98 -33.41
C ILE A 170 3.47 -13.12 -32.39
N THR A 171 4.29 -12.92 -31.36
CA THR A 171 4.50 -13.91 -30.31
C THR A 171 3.18 -14.28 -29.61
N ALA A 172 2.31 -13.29 -29.36
CA ALA A 172 1.00 -13.54 -28.75
C ALA A 172 0.05 -14.33 -29.67
N PHE A 173 0.04 -14.10 -30.98
CA PHE A 173 -0.74 -14.89 -31.94
C PHE A 173 -0.22 -16.33 -32.06
N GLN A 174 1.10 -16.54 -32.06
CA GLN A 174 1.69 -17.88 -32.01
C GLN A 174 1.21 -18.65 -30.77
N ASN A 175 1.32 -18.01 -29.59
CA ASN A 175 0.82 -18.58 -28.33
C ASN A 175 -0.68 -18.86 -28.36
N THR A 176 -1.47 -18.04 -29.06
CA THR A 176 -2.91 -18.26 -29.26
C THR A 176 -3.15 -19.55 -30.03
N ILE A 177 -2.45 -19.75 -31.15
CA ILE A 177 -2.61 -20.95 -31.99
C ILE A 177 -2.26 -22.22 -31.22
N SER A 178 -1.14 -22.22 -30.49
CA SER A 178 -0.72 -23.35 -29.65
C SER A 178 -1.73 -23.63 -28.54
N ALA A 179 -2.25 -22.61 -27.87
CA ALA A 179 -3.21 -22.79 -26.78
C ALA A 179 -4.61 -23.27 -27.25
N LEU A 180 -4.93 -23.18 -28.54
CA LEU A 180 -6.19 -23.72 -29.09
C LEU A 180 -6.21 -25.25 -29.14
N ASP A 181 -5.05 -25.91 -29.09
CA ASP A 181 -4.97 -27.37 -29.05
C ASP A 181 -5.47 -27.92 -27.70
N GLU A 182 -5.16 -27.23 -26.61
CA GLU A 182 -5.60 -27.58 -25.25
C GLU A 182 -7.02 -27.04 -24.91
N ALA A 183 -7.68 -26.33 -25.83
CA ALA A 183 -8.95 -25.67 -25.54
C ALA A 183 -10.08 -26.68 -25.25
N GLU A 184 -10.76 -26.51 -24.12
CA GLU A 184 -11.95 -27.28 -23.72
C GLU A 184 -13.21 -26.40 -23.80
N GLY A 185 -14.35 -27.01 -24.13
CA GLY A 185 -15.64 -26.31 -24.26
C GLY A 185 -15.77 -25.34 -25.45
N LEU A 186 -14.75 -25.22 -26.31
CA LEU A 186 -14.78 -24.40 -27.52
C LEU A 186 -15.26 -25.21 -28.74
N ASN A 187 -16.36 -24.77 -29.36
CA ASN A 187 -16.88 -25.33 -30.63
C ASN A 187 -15.75 -25.44 -31.68
N LYS A 188 -15.67 -26.59 -32.37
CA LYS A 188 -14.73 -26.87 -33.47
C LYS A 188 -14.70 -25.77 -34.53
N GLU A 189 -15.85 -25.26 -34.95
CA GLU A 189 -15.92 -24.18 -35.96
C GLU A 189 -15.31 -22.88 -35.43
N LYS A 190 -15.65 -22.48 -34.20
CA LYS A 190 -15.08 -21.29 -33.56
C LYS A 190 -13.57 -21.42 -33.37
N ARG A 191 -13.11 -22.60 -32.94
CA ARG A 191 -11.69 -22.92 -32.79
C ARG A 191 -10.95 -22.79 -34.12
N GLN A 192 -11.50 -23.36 -35.19
CA GLN A 192 -10.91 -23.30 -36.51
C GLN A 192 -10.87 -21.85 -37.04
N LYS A 193 -11.95 -21.09 -36.85
CA LYS A 193 -11.99 -19.67 -37.22
C LYS A 193 -10.91 -18.86 -36.50
N MET A 194 -10.82 -18.97 -35.17
CA MET A 194 -9.79 -18.27 -34.38
C MET A 194 -8.37 -18.63 -34.84
N ARG A 195 -8.14 -19.90 -35.18
CA ARG A 195 -6.85 -20.38 -35.69
C ARG A 195 -6.53 -19.77 -37.06
N THR A 196 -7.49 -19.77 -37.99
CA THR A 196 -7.31 -19.16 -39.31
C THR A 196 -7.07 -17.66 -39.19
N ASP A 197 -7.85 -16.95 -38.38
CA ASP A 197 -7.70 -15.51 -38.15
C ASP A 197 -6.33 -15.17 -37.56
N ALA A 198 -5.86 -15.95 -36.58
CA ALA A 198 -4.53 -15.77 -35.99
C ALA A 198 -3.40 -16.01 -37.00
N LYS A 199 -3.51 -17.04 -37.86
CA LYS A 199 -2.54 -17.31 -38.94
C LYS A 199 -2.49 -16.18 -39.95
N LEU A 200 -3.64 -15.67 -40.38
CA LEU A 200 -3.72 -14.54 -41.30
C LEU A 200 -3.04 -13.29 -40.71
N MET A 201 -3.31 -12.98 -39.43
CA MET A 201 -2.66 -11.85 -38.76
C MET A 201 -1.15 -12.02 -38.67
N LEU A 202 -0.65 -13.23 -38.40
CA LEU A 202 0.79 -13.50 -38.40
C LEU A 202 1.42 -13.22 -39.76
N GLU A 203 0.79 -13.65 -40.84
CA GLU A 203 1.31 -13.41 -42.19
C GLU A 203 1.36 -11.91 -42.52
N ILE A 204 0.28 -11.18 -42.21
CA ILE A 204 0.20 -9.72 -42.40
C ILE A 204 1.28 -9.01 -41.60
N LEU A 205 1.44 -9.33 -40.31
CA LEU A 205 2.41 -8.67 -39.44
C LEU A 205 3.86 -8.96 -39.84
N ASN A 206 4.20 -10.20 -40.18
CA ASN A 206 5.56 -10.55 -40.60
C ASN A 206 5.93 -9.85 -41.92
N LYS A 207 5.02 -9.82 -42.89
CA LYS A 207 5.22 -9.07 -44.14
C LYS A 207 5.38 -7.56 -43.86
N GLY A 208 4.51 -7.00 -43.03
CA GLY A 208 4.56 -5.58 -42.64
C GLY A 208 5.86 -5.20 -41.93
N LEU A 209 6.33 -6.00 -40.96
CA LEU A 209 7.60 -5.76 -40.27
C LEU A 209 8.79 -5.84 -41.22
N THR A 210 8.81 -6.84 -42.11
CA THR A 210 9.88 -7.00 -43.10
C THR A 210 9.97 -5.78 -44.01
N LEU A 211 8.83 -5.30 -44.52
CA LEU A 211 8.76 -4.12 -45.38
C LEU A 211 9.16 -2.83 -44.64
N ALA A 212 8.84 -2.72 -43.36
CA ALA A 212 9.20 -1.56 -42.52
C ALA A 212 10.63 -1.61 -41.96
N GLY A 213 11.43 -2.64 -42.28
CA GLY A 213 12.80 -2.78 -41.79
C GLY A 213 12.92 -3.24 -40.33
N ASN A 214 11.97 -4.04 -39.85
CA ASN A 214 11.91 -4.59 -38.49
C ASN A 214 12.07 -3.51 -37.38
N PRO A 215 11.19 -2.50 -37.35
CA PRO A 215 11.23 -1.48 -36.33
C PRO A 215 11.04 -2.09 -34.93
N LYS A 216 11.66 -1.47 -33.93
CA LYS A 216 11.41 -1.83 -32.54
C LYS A 216 9.99 -1.42 -32.13
N ASP A 217 9.37 -2.23 -31.27
CA ASP A 217 8.09 -1.92 -30.67
C ASP A 217 8.19 -0.63 -29.83
N PRO A 218 7.13 0.20 -29.79
CA PRO A 218 7.11 1.39 -28.95
C PRO A 218 7.17 1.01 -27.46
N GLU A 219 7.86 1.86 -26.69
CA GLU A 219 7.94 1.69 -25.25
C GLU A 219 6.58 1.92 -24.57
N PRO A 220 6.28 1.20 -23.47
CA PRO A 220 5.06 1.43 -22.69
C PRO A 220 4.97 2.87 -22.18
N LEU A 221 3.76 3.44 -22.22
CA LEU A 221 3.51 4.78 -21.72
C LEU A 221 3.79 4.86 -20.20
N LYS A 222 4.77 5.69 -19.81
CA LYS A 222 5.07 5.97 -18.40
C LYS A 222 4.03 6.93 -17.82
N LYS A 223 3.10 6.42 -17.00
CA LYS A 223 2.09 7.22 -16.29
C LYS A 223 2.62 7.91 -15.01
N THR A 224 3.90 7.79 -14.69
CA THR A 224 4.47 8.35 -13.44
C THR A 224 4.93 9.80 -13.66
N PRO A 225 4.52 10.75 -12.81
CA PRO A 225 5.04 12.11 -12.87
C PRO A 225 6.56 12.12 -12.74
N PRO A 226 7.26 13.06 -13.42
CA PRO A 226 8.68 13.25 -13.21
C PRO A 226 8.94 13.54 -11.73
N LYS A 227 10.01 12.96 -11.18
CA LYS A 227 10.43 13.28 -9.81
C LYS A 227 10.80 14.75 -9.74
N PRO A 228 10.38 15.48 -8.69
CA PRO A 228 10.80 16.85 -8.50
C PRO A 228 12.32 16.89 -8.34
N LYS A 229 12.94 18.02 -8.71
CA LYS A 229 14.38 18.25 -8.60
C LYS A 229 14.63 19.60 -7.95
N LEU A 230 15.65 19.67 -7.10
CA LEU A 230 16.11 20.94 -6.57
C LEU A 230 16.86 21.70 -7.68
N PRO A 231 16.66 23.01 -7.80
CA PRO A 231 17.48 23.85 -8.65
C PRO A 231 18.86 24.08 -7.99
N GLY A 232 19.90 24.17 -8.82
CA GLY A 232 21.25 24.50 -8.35
C GLY A 232 21.89 23.41 -7.50
N LYS A 233 22.70 23.82 -6.51
CA LYS A 233 23.33 22.89 -5.57
C LYS A 233 22.44 22.68 -4.34
N ASN A 234 22.66 21.53 -3.70
CA ASN A 234 22.01 21.21 -2.43
C ASN A 234 22.78 21.88 -1.28
N ASN A 235 22.06 22.20 -0.20
CA ASN A 235 22.69 22.65 1.03
C ASN A 235 23.64 21.55 1.56
N ALA A 236 24.87 21.95 1.94
CA ALA A 236 25.92 21.03 2.36
C ALA A 236 25.58 20.25 3.65
N GLN A 237 24.86 20.89 4.59
CA GLN A 237 24.44 20.26 5.84
C GLN A 237 23.08 19.57 5.72
N TYR A 238 22.19 20.07 4.86
CA TYR A 238 20.84 19.54 4.65
C TYR A 238 20.64 19.17 3.18
N PRO A 239 21.08 17.99 2.72
CA PRO A 239 21.10 17.66 1.29
C PRO A 239 19.73 17.59 0.62
N ALA A 240 18.63 17.52 1.39
CA ALA A 240 17.27 17.60 0.88
C ALA A 240 16.82 19.04 0.56
N ALA A 241 17.57 20.04 1.01
CA ALA A 241 17.31 21.47 0.82
C ALA A 241 18.20 22.06 -0.28
N SER A 242 17.71 23.13 -0.91
CA SER A 242 18.49 23.99 -1.80
C SER A 242 19.55 24.77 -1.01
N GLU A 243 20.67 25.09 -1.65
CA GLU A 243 21.67 26.04 -1.11
C GLU A 243 21.09 27.45 -0.85
N ALA A 244 19.92 27.76 -1.42
CA ALA A 244 19.18 29.00 -1.22
C ALA A 244 18.65 29.17 0.21
N ILE A 245 18.61 28.10 1.01
CA ILE A 245 18.21 28.14 2.41
C ILE A 245 19.33 27.65 3.32
N GLN A 246 19.48 28.30 4.47
CA GLN A 246 20.30 27.85 5.59
C GLN A 246 19.41 27.66 6.83
N ILE A 247 19.84 26.81 7.76
CA ILE A 247 19.13 26.55 9.01
C ILE A 247 19.90 27.22 10.14
N ASP A 248 19.30 28.25 10.70
CA ASP A 248 19.82 29.00 11.84
C ASP A 248 19.14 28.53 13.13
N PHE A 249 19.62 29.04 14.27
CA PHE A 249 19.09 28.74 15.59
C PHE A 249 19.01 30.00 16.44
N ASP A 250 17.91 30.14 17.20
CA ASP A 250 17.84 31.06 18.33
C ASP A 250 17.08 30.41 19.49
N GLU A 251 17.31 30.92 20.70
CA GLU A 251 16.75 30.33 21.94
C GLU A 251 15.22 30.36 22.00
N LYS A 252 14.56 31.30 21.31
CA LYS A 252 13.10 31.46 21.37
C LYS A 252 12.39 30.62 20.33
N LYS A 253 12.92 30.54 19.10
CA LYS A 253 12.30 29.84 17.96
C LYS A 253 12.84 28.43 17.78
N GLY A 254 13.95 28.09 18.41
CA GLY A 254 14.71 26.90 18.08
C GLY A 254 15.32 27.02 16.68
N ARG A 255 15.25 25.94 15.89
CA ARG A 255 15.77 25.92 14.51
C ARG A 255 14.80 26.59 13.55
N TYR A 256 15.29 27.46 12.68
CA TYR A 256 14.49 28.12 11.64
C TYR A 256 15.28 28.24 10.33
N ALA A 257 14.58 28.38 9.22
CA ALA A 257 15.20 28.55 7.91
C ALA A 257 15.29 30.03 7.53
N THR A 258 16.42 30.44 6.95
CA THR A 258 16.62 31.77 6.34
C THR A 258 17.12 31.65 4.91
N ALA A 259 16.83 32.65 4.09
CA ALA A 259 17.28 32.69 2.70
C ALA A 259 18.73 33.20 2.62
N THR A 260 19.59 32.52 1.86
CA THR A 260 20.99 32.93 1.62
C THR A 260 21.14 33.83 0.39
N ARG A 261 20.07 33.94 -0.42
CA ARG A 261 19.95 34.78 -1.60
C ARG A 261 18.48 35.06 -1.89
N ASP A 262 18.22 35.89 -2.89
CA ASP A 262 16.88 36.06 -3.43
C ASP A 262 16.34 34.74 -3.99
N ILE A 263 15.09 34.42 -3.63
CA ILE A 263 14.37 33.21 -4.05
C ILE A 263 13.22 33.64 -4.96
N GLN A 264 13.14 33.05 -6.14
CA GLN A 264 12.08 33.37 -7.09
C GLN A 264 10.78 32.66 -6.73
N ALA A 265 9.64 33.28 -7.02
CA ALA A 265 8.34 32.65 -6.83
C ALA A 265 8.25 31.35 -7.68
N GLY A 266 7.85 30.25 -7.04
CA GLY A 266 7.78 28.93 -7.67
C GLY A 266 9.07 28.11 -7.60
N GLU A 267 10.16 28.66 -7.06
CA GLU A 267 11.40 27.91 -6.86
C GLU A 267 11.24 26.81 -5.78
N THR A 268 11.72 25.60 -6.07
CA THR A 268 11.64 24.47 -5.13
C THR A 268 12.81 24.51 -4.15
N LEU A 269 12.50 24.69 -2.85
CA LEU A 269 13.52 24.85 -1.80
C LEU A 269 13.86 23.56 -1.04
N LEU A 270 12.93 22.60 -0.98
CA LEU A 270 13.07 21.38 -0.20
C LEU A 270 12.40 20.23 -0.95
N ILE A 271 13.13 19.12 -1.11
CA ILE A 271 12.59 17.85 -1.58
C ILE A 271 13.06 16.77 -0.62
N GLU A 272 12.16 16.37 0.26
CA GLU A 272 12.45 15.35 1.26
C GLU A 272 11.43 14.22 1.18
N LYS A 273 11.93 12.99 1.26
CA LYS A 273 11.06 11.83 1.45
C LYS A 273 10.59 11.83 2.91
N PRO A 274 9.29 11.67 3.20
CA PRO A 274 8.85 11.62 4.59
C PRO A 274 9.57 10.50 5.34
N PHE A 275 10.05 10.79 6.56
CA PHE A 275 10.65 9.78 7.43
C PHE A 275 9.68 8.62 7.61
N SER A 276 8.42 8.93 7.95
CA SER A 276 7.33 7.97 7.98
C SER A 276 6.04 8.64 7.55
N GLY A 277 5.10 7.85 7.03
CA GLY A 277 3.79 8.31 6.63
C GLY A 277 2.81 7.14 6.59
N VAL A 278 1.55 7.40 6.91
CA VAL A 278 0.48 6.40 6.96
C VAL A 278 -0.71 6.85 6.12
N LEU A 279 -1.43 5.89 5.56
CA LEU A 279 -2.65 6.15 4.82
C LEU A 279 -3.84 6.06 5.77
N LEU A 280 -4.75 7.05 5.73
CA LEU A 280 -5.98 7.00 6.52
C LEU A 280 -6.86 5.83 6.08
N GLY A 281 -7.54 5.19 7.05
CA GLY A 281 -8.31 3.97 6.83
C GLY A 281 -9.37 4.07 5.74
N GLU A 282 -10.00 5.24 5.57
CA GLU A 282 -10.99 5.53 4.52
C GLU A 282 -10.43 5.42 3.09
N TYR A 283 -9.12 5.62 2.92
CA TYR A 283 -8.44 5.51 1.63
C TYR A 283 -7.80 4.14 1.39
N SER A 284 -7.85 3.22 2.36
CA SER A 284 -7.16 1.92 2.33
C SER A 284 -7.49 1.04 1.11
N LYS A 285 -8.67 1.21 0.52
CA LYS A 285 -9.12 0.48 -0.68
C LYS A 285 -8.95 1.24 -1.99
N THR A 286 -8.63 2.53 -1.93
CA THR A 286 -8.65 3.43 -3.09
C THR A 286 -7.27 3.99 -3.42
N HIS A 287 -6.37 4.05 -2.45
CA HIS A 287 -5.02 4.56 -2.60
C HIS A 287 -3.99 3.50 -2.23
N CYS A 288 -2.81 3.61 -2.83
CA CYS A 288 -1.71 2.71 -2.58
C CYS A 288 -1.21 2.86 -1.14
N GLN A 289 -1.14 1.76 -0.39
CA GLN A 289 -0.65 1.74 0.99
C GLN A 289 0.80 2.21 1.16
N ASN A 290 1.58 2.22 0.07
CA ASN A 290 3.00 2.58 0.07
C ASN A 290 3.31 3.98 -0.48
N CYS A 291 2.68 4.39 -1.58
CA CYS A 291 2.97 5.69 -2.21
C CYS A 291 1.82 6.70 -2.13
N PHE A 292 0.68 6.31 -1.55
CA PHE A 292 -0.53 7.13 -1.37
C PHE A 292 -1.16 7.66 -2.66
N ILE A 293 -0.67 7.25 -3.84
CA ILE A 293 -1.32 7.55 -5.12
C ILE A 293 -2.59 6.72 -5.26
N LYS A 294 -3.65 7.33 -5.80
CA LYS A 294 -4.91 6.65 -6.12
C LYS A 294 -4.65 5.47 -7.06
N CYS A 295 -5.13 4.29 -6.67
CA CYS A 295 -4.98 3.07 -7.46
C CYS A 295 -6.12 3.00 -8.49
N SER A 296 -5.82 3.32 -9.74
CA SER A 296 -6.75 3.09 -10.84
C SER A 296 -7.06 1.60 -10.98
N ILE A 297 -6.01 0.76 -10.98
CA ILE A 297 -6.11 -0.70 -10.99
C ILE A 297 -5.43 -1.26 -9.74
N PRO A 298 -6.17 -1.50 -8.65
CA PRO A 298 -5.58 -1.92 -7.38
C PRO A 298 -5.08 -3.36 -7.42
N LEU A 299 -3.95 -3.61 -6.76
CA LEU A 299 -3.45 -4.94 -6.42
C LEU A 299 -3.70 -5.21 -4.94
N PRO A 300 -4.34 -6.33 -4.56
CA PRO A 300 -4.62 -6.62 -3.16
C PRO A 300 -3.34 -7.03 -2.40
N CYS A 301 -3.33 -6.81 -1.09
CA CYS A 301 -2.38 -7.52 -0.22
C CYS A 301 -2.61 -9.04 -0.33
N PRO A 302 -1.54 -9.87 -0.38
CA PRO A 302 -1.68 -11.33 -0.40
C PRO A 302 -2.14 -11.92 0.95
N ASN A 303 -1.97 -11.20 2.06
CA ASN A 303 -2.18 -11.74 3.41
C ASN A 303 -3.44 -11.20 4.11
N CYS A 304 -3.91 -9.99 3.76
CA CYS A 304 -5.11 -9.41 4.33
C CYS A 304 -6.00 -8.81 3.24
N PRO A 305 -7.30 -8.63 3.51
CA PRO A 305 -8.18 -7.91 2.59
C PRO A 305 -8.08 -6.40 2.79
N ASN A 306 -7.20 -5.89 3.68
CA ASN A 306 -7.28 -4.56 4.26
C ASN A 306 -6.78 -3.43 3.36
N VAL A 307 -5.80 -3.68 2.49
CA VAL A 307 -5.12 -2.63 1.74
C VAL A 307 -4.91 -3.00 0.28
N VAL A 308 -4.66 -1.98 -0.54
CA VAL A 308 -4.29 -2.12 -1.95
C VAL A 308 -2.96 -1.44 -2.28
N PHE A 309 -2.35 -1.86 -3.39
CA PHE A 309 -1.12 -1.31 -3.93
C PHE A 309 -1.28 -0.95 -5.41
N CYS A 310 -0.53 0.04 -5.89
CA CYS A 310 -0.55 0.43 -7.30
C CYS A 310 0.35 -0.44 -8.18
N SER A 311 1.25 -1.24 -7.58
CA SER A 311 2.24 -2.06 -8.28
C SER A 311 2.82 -3.13 -7.36
N GLU A 312 3.36 -4.18 -7.96
CA GLU A 312 4.12 -5.25 -7.28
C GLU A 312 5.28 -4.66 -6.49
N LYS A 313 6.00 -3.67 -7.06
CA LYS A 313 7.07 -2.96 -6.37
C LYS A 313 6.60 -2.31 -5.06
N CYS A 314 5.44 -1.63 -5.09
CA CYS A 314 4.88 -1.00 -3.89
C CYS A 314 4.41 -2.03 -2.86
N SER A 315 3.80 -3.12 -3.31
CA SER A 315 3.44 -4.26 -2.46
C SER A 315 4.70 -4.83 -1.80
N ASP A 316 5.70 -5.21 -2.57
CA ASP A 316 6.94 -5.83 -2.08
C ASP A 316 7.70 -4.91 -1.12
N THR A 317 7.78 -3.61 -1.44
CA THR A 317 8.41 -2.62 -0.54
C THR A 317 7.69 -2.63 0.80
N ALA A 318 6.37 -2.43 0.81
CA ALA A 318 5.60 -2.39 2.03
C ALA A 318 5.69 -3.70 2.83
N GLN A 319 5.54 -4.86 2.18
CA GLN A 319 5.61 -6.17 2.84
C GLN A 319 6.98 -6.43 3.49
N LYS A 320 8.07 -5.99 2.83
CA LYS A 320 9.44 -6.19 3.33
C LYS A 320 9.82 -5.23 4.44
N THR A 321 9.20 -4.06 4.49
CA THR A 321 9.55 -3.02 5.47
C THR A 321 8.60 -3.01 6.64
N TYR A 322 7.37 -2.50 6.50
CA TYR A 322 6.50 -2.18 7.64
C TYR A 322 5.20 -2.98 7.66
N HIS A 323 4.66 -3.35 6.48
CA HIS A 323 3.31 -3.86 6.37
C HIS A 323 3.17 -5.26 6.96
N ASN A 324 4.21 -6.10 6.92
CA ASN A 324 4.20 -7.40 7.61
C ASN A 324 3.85 -7.29 9.11
N TYR A 325 4.28 -6.22 9.80
CA TYR A 325 3.97 -5.96 11.21
C TYR A 325 2.56 -5.43 11.41
N GLU A 326 2.10 -4.51 10.56
CA GLU A 326 0.77 -3.87 10.71
C GLU A 326 -0.37 -4.63 10.01
N CYS A 327 -0.09 -5.56 9.09
CA CYS A 327 -1.03 -6.16 8.13
C CYS A 327 -2.34 -6.64 8.77
N GLN A 328 -2.19 -7.30 9.91
CA GLN A 328 -3.29 -7.93 10.65
C GLN A 328 -3.95 -6.95 11.64
N ILE A 329 -3.25 -5.90 12.06
CA ILE A 329 -3.70 -4.95 13.08
C ILE A 329 -4.20 -3.62 12.53
N LEU A 330 -4.06 -3.34 11.24
CA LEU A 330 -4.53 -2.11 10.61
C LEU A 330 -6.00 -1.76 10.92
N PRO A 331 -6.98 -2.69 10.78
CA PRO A 331 -8.35 -2.38 11.14
C PRO A 331 -8.52 -1.99 12.61
N LEU A 332 -7.72 -2.60 13.52
CA LEU A 332 -7.74 -2.25 14.93
C LEU A 332 -7.19 -0.84 15.17
N LEU A 333 -6.07 -0.50 14.52
CA LEU A 333 -5.49 0.86 14.57
C LEU A 333 -6.49 1.91 14.09
N TRP A 334 -7.20 1.66 13.00
CA TRP A 334 -8.16 2.62 12.44
C TRP A 334 -9.43 2.76 13.29
N LYS A 335 -9.82 1.70 14.00
CA LYS A 335 -11.08 1.66 14.74
C LYS A 335 -10.92 1.81 16.24
N SER A 336 -9.70 1.76 16.78
CA SER A 336 -9.47 1.90 18.22
C SER A 336 -9.83 3.28 18.76
N GLY A 337 -9.97 4.29 17.91
CA GLY A 337 -10.08 5.69 18.33
C GLY A 337 -8.73 6.30 18.68
N CYS A 338 -7.63 5.57 18.44
CA CYS A 338 -6.29 6.12 18.59
C CYS A 338 -6.01 7.22 17.56
N SER A 339 -5.18 8.19 17.94
CA SER A 339 -4.69 9.20 17.01
C SER A 339 -3.92 8.54 15.87
N VAL A 340 -4.02 9.08 14.65
CA VAL A 340 -3.20 8.68 13.51
C VAL A 340 -1.69 8.72 13.82
N THR A 341 -1.28 9.56 14.78
CA THR A 341 0.10 9.63 15.27
C THR A 341 0.59 8.32 15.88
N CYS A 342 -0.29 7.50 16.46
CA CYS A 342 0.05 6.18 16.98
C CYS A 342 0.46 5.23 15.85
N HIS A 343 -0.28 5.26 14.73
CA HIS A 343 0.07 4.49 13.55
C HIS A 343 1.38 4.99 12.92
N ILE A 344 1.59 6.31 12.87
CA ILE A 344 2.86 6.89 12.42
C ILE A 344 4.01 6.43 13.32
N ALA A 345 3.86 6.47 14.64
CA ALA A 345 4.88 6.03 15.59
C ALA A 345 5.24 4.55 15.41
N LEU A 346 4.23 3.68 15.27
CA LEU A 346 4.46 2.26 14.93
C LEU A 346 5.26 2.12 13.63
N ARG A 347 4.94 2.91 12.60
CA ARG A 347 5.61 2.84 11.31
C ARG A 347 7.03 3.41 11.34
N MET A 348 7.30 4.42 12.16
CA MET A 348 8.65 4.96 12.39
C MET A 348 9.62 3.86 12.87
N ILE A 349 9.12 2.95 13.70
CA ILE A 349 9.88 1.79 14.18
C ILE A 349 9.89 0.66 13.13
N THR A 350 8.71 0.20 12.73
CA THR A 350 8.56 -1.02 11.92
C THR A 350 9.12 -0.91 10.50
N GLN A 351 9.33 0.30 9.96
CA GLN A 351 9.98 0.47 8.66
C GLN A 351 11.49 0.18 8.65
N ASN A 352 12.09 -0.05 9.82
CA ASN A 352 13.48 -0.48 9.99
C ASN A 352 13.54 -1.88 10.59
N ARG A 353 14.65 -2.57 10.35
CA ARG A 353 14.88 -3.92 10.90
C ARG A 353 15.34 -3.86 12.36
N LYS A 354 15.16 -4.95 13.09
CA LYS A 354 15.64 -5.06 14.49
C LYS A 354 17.15 -4.79 14.60
N GLU A 355 17.94 -5.28 13.65
CA GLU A 355 19.39 -5.12 13.65
C GLU A 355 19.80 -3.65 13.62
N TYR A 356 19.08 -2.83 12.85
CA TYR A 356 19.32 -1.39 12.81
C TYR A 356 19.14 -0.75 14.19
N PHE A 357 18.11 -1.14 14.95
CA PHE A 357 17.89 -0.61 16.29
C PHE A 357 18.94 -1.11 17.29
N ASN A 358 19.40 -2.36 17.17
CA ASN A 358 20.50 -2.88 17.98
C ASN A 358 21.81 -2.12 17.72
N GLU A 359 22.06 -1.70 16.48
CA GLU A 359 23.26 -0.92 16.11
C GLU A 359 23.24 0.48 16.72
N ILE A 360 22.06 1.13 16.78
CA ILE A 360 21.96 2.49 17.30
C ILE A 360 21.64 2.55 18.81
N SER A 361 21.22 1.45 19.44
CA SER A 361 20.70 1.49 20.82
C SER A 361 21.71 1.99 21.85
N ALA A 362 23.00 1.68 21.66
CA ALA A 362 24.04 2.12 22.59
C ALA A 362 24.27 3.65 22.54
N ASN A 363 23.97 4.27 21.40
CA ASN A 363 24.25 5.68 21.11
C ASN A 363 22.95 6.41 20.72
N ILE A 364 21.80 5.96 21.21
CA ILE A 364 20.50 6.52 20.82
C ILE A 364 20.30 7.92 21.42
N ASP A 365 20.91 8.18 22.58
CA ASP A 365 20.92 9.47 23.25
C ASP A 365 21.97 10.45 22.68
N ASP A 366 22.84 9.97 21.79
CA ASP A 366 23.83 10.80 21.12
C ASP A 366 23.19 11.54 19.94
N LYS A 367 23.08 12.87 20.07
CA LYS A 367 22.54 13.72 19.02
C LYS A 367 23.39 13.60 17.75
N PRO A 368 22.80 13.27 16.59
CA PRO A 368 23.54 13.17 15.34
C PRO A 368 24.28 14.48 15.00
N THR A 369 25.55 14.35 14.63
CA THR A 369 26.40 15.44 14.19
C THR A 369 26.74 15.30 12.70
N GLY A 370 27.13 16.42 12.06
CA GLY A 370 27.49 16.46 10.65
C GLY A 370 26.30 16.65 9.70
N VAL A 371 26.38 16.05 8.51
CA VAL A 371 25.37 16.17 7.46
C VAL A 371 24.09 15.45 7.86
N TYR A 372 22.96 16.15 7.77
CA TYR A 372 21.63 15.63 8.08
C TYR A 372 21.29 14.44 7.18
N LYS A 373 20.82 13.36 7.81
CA LYS A 373 20.40 12.13 7.12
C LYS A 373 18.93 11.88 7.38
N THR A 374 18.11 12.05 6.36
CA THR A 374 16.65 11.83 6.41
C THR A 374 16.25 10.48 6.98
N ASN A 375 17.05 9.42 6.78
CA ASN A 375 16.69 8.07 7.25
C ASN A 375 17.27 7.71 8.63
N ASP A 376 18.00 8.61 9.30
CA ASP A 376 18.56 8.33 10.63
C ASP A 376 17.50 8.55 11.72
N TYR A 377 17.05 7.47 12.35
CA TYR A 377 16.03 7.50 13.40
C TYR A 377 16.40 8.38 14.60
N ARG A 378 17.70 8.57 14.89
CA ARG A 378 18.13 9.45 15.98
C ARG A 378 17.70 10.90 15.75
N ASN A 379 17.58 11.34 14.49
CA ASN A 379 17.02 12.66 14.20
C ASN A 379 15.55 12.80 14.63
N ILE A 380 14.79 11.70 14.63
CA ILE A 380 13.41 11.65 15.11
C ILE A 380 13.37 11.52 16.63
N TYR A 381 14.24 10.69 17.20
CA TYR A 381 14.36 10.51 18.65
C TYR A 381 14.67 11.84 19.38
N HIS A 382 15.50 12.69 18.77
CA HIS A 382 15.86 14.01 19.32
C HIS A 382 14.96 15.17 18.86
N LEU A 383 13.75 14.88 18.37
CA LEU A 383 12.77 15.94 18.17
C LEU A 383 12.35 16.55 19.51
N VAL A 384 12.13 17.88 19.52
CA VAL A 384 11.68 18.59 20.71
C VAL A 384 10.28 18.11 21.06
N ALA A 385 10.13 17.52 22.24
CA ALA A 385 8.88 16.91 22.68
C ALA A 385 8.02 17.84 23.56
N HIS A 386 8.55 19.00 23.96
CA HIS A 386 7.92 19.97 24.90
C HIS A 386 7.39 19.24 26.15
N GLU A 387 8.18 18.34 26.72
CA GLU A 387 7.76 17.50 27.85
C GLU A 387 7.44 18.30 29.11
N ASP A 388 8.11 19.43 29.28
CA ASP A 388 7.94 20.42 30.34
C ASP A 388 6.63 21.21 30.24
N GLU A 389 6.05 21.33 29.04
CA GLU A 389 4.77 21.99 28.81
C GLU A 389 3.57 21.03 28.92
N ARG A 390 3.81 19.72 29.08
CA ARG A 390 2.75 18.70 29.12
C ARG A 390 2.15 18.55 30.50
N THR A 391 0.85 18.35 30.53
CA THR A 391 0.15 18.01 31.77
C THR A 391 0.40 16.56 32.18
N LYS A 392 0.29 16.29 33.47
CA LYS A 392 0.31 14.93 34.04
C LYS A 392 -0.70 13.99 33.37
N GLN A 393 -1.89 14.52 33.03
CA GLN A 393 -2.93 13.76 32.33
C GLN A 393 -2.54 13.40 30.90
N ASP A 394 -1.84 14.29 30.17
CA ASP A 394 -1.33 14.00 28.82
C ASP A 394 -0.32 12.85 28.85
N PHE A 395 0.60 12.82 29.83
CA PHE A 395 1.53 11.71 30.01
C PHE A 395 0.83 10.38 30.31
N LEU A 396 -0.18 10.40 31.19
CA LEU A 396 -0.97 9.20 31.52
C LEU A 396 -1.68 8.65 30.29
N HIS A 397 -2.40 9.52 29.57
CA HIS A 397 -3.13 9.17 28.37
C HIS A 397 -2.22 8.58 27.28
N ARG A 398 -1.04 9.16 27.03
CA ARG A 398 -0.06 8.63 26.07
C ARG A 398 0.58 7.32 26.50
N SER A 399 0.86 7.18 27.79
CA SER A 399 1.44 5.95 28.33
C SER A 399 0.43 4.80 28.28
N GLN A 400 -0.85 5.08 28.56
CA GLN A 400 -1.96 4.14 28.40
C GLN A 400 -2.13 3.71 26.94
N MET A 401 -1.97 4.63 25.98
CA MET A 401 -1.96 4.30 24.57
C MET A 401 -0.86 3.30 24.22
N ALA A 402 0.35 3.48 24.77
CA ALA A 402 1.46 2.57 24.53
C ALA A 402 1.23 1.15 25.08
N VAL A 403 0.54 1.01 26.22
CA VAL A 403 0.29 -0.30 26.86
C VAL A 403 -0.98 -1.01 26.38
N SER A 404 -1.79 -0.36 25.55
CA SER A 404 -3.06 -0.91 25.04
C SER A 404 -2.90 -1.89 23.86
N TRP A 405 -1.67 -2.10 23.36
CA TRP A 405 -1.36 -2.85 22.14
C TRP A 405 -0.72 -4.20 22.37
#